data_AF-A0A8J7Z8T4-F1
#
_entry.id   AF-A0A8J7Z8T4-F1
#
_cell.length_a   1.000
_cell.length_b   1.000
_cell.length_c   1.000
_cell.angle_alpha   90.00
_cell.angle_beta   90.00
_cell.angle_gamma   90.00
#
_symmetry.space_group_name_H-M   'P 1'
#
loop_
_entity.id
_entity.type
_entity.pdbx_description
1 polymer ?
#
loop_
_entity_poly.entity_id
_entity_poly.type
_entity_poly.pdbx_seq_one_letter_code
_entity_poly.pdbx_strand_id
1 'polypeptide(L)'
;ATREEVLECIQPTCPSCGGWMWNKYDNFRRVRTLNGVVQLRLKIRRCATPECERFCLAYRPEAEGKWAMPQQEFGLDVMAFVGGLRYQEHRSVPQIHQVLQTKGVRVSERTVSNLLARYDELVAVQMSDSERIGKIVAQHSQVILT
;
A
#
# COMPACT_ATOMS: atom_id res chain seq x y z
N ALA A 1 -0.43 16.71 -10.02
CA ALA A 1 0.09 16.08 -8.80
C ALA A 1 0.71 17.18 -7.94
N THR A 2 0.68 17.04 -6.62
CA THR A 2 1.25 18.03 -5.69
C THR A 2 2.77 17.86 -5.54
N ARG A 3 3.27 16.63 -5.72
CA ARG A 3 4.71 16.32 -5.79
C ARG A 3 4.98 15.08 -6.65
N GLU A 4 6.21 14.92 -7.11
CA GLU A 4 6.71 13.73 -7.80
C GLU A 4 7.76 13.02 -6.95
N GLU A 5 7.71 11.68 -6.91
CA GLU A 5 8.65 10.83 -6.19
C GLU A 5 9.18 9.75 -7.15
N VAL A 6 10.51 9.64 -7.25
CA VAL A 6 11.18 8.66 -8.11
C VAL A 6 11.54 7.45 -7.28
N LEU A 7 11.03 6.28 -7.66
CA LEU A 7 11.31 5.03 -6.96
C LEU A 7 12.24 4.17 -7.80
N GLU A 8 13.41 3.90 -7.24
CA GLU A 8 14.40 2.99 -7.81
C GLU A 8 14.39 1.65 -7.08
N CYS A 9 14.75 0.59 -7.79
CA CYS A 9 14.95 -0.72 -7.17
C CYS A 9 16.17 -0.64 -6.25
N ILE A 10 16.03 -1.13 -5.02
CA ILE A 10 17.12 -1.20 -4.05
C ILE A 10 18.21 -2.14 -4.57
N GLN A 11 17.80 -3.27 -5.15
CA GLN A 11 18.71 -4.24 -5.73
C GLN A 11 18.95 -3.93 -7.22
N PRO A 12 20.20 -3.60 -7.63
CA PRO A 12 20.52 -3.38 -9.04
C PRO A 12 20.79 -4.68 -9.82
N THR A 13 20.95 -5.81 -9.12
CA THR A 13 21.23 -7.13 -9.69
C THR A 13 20.06 -8.08 -9.55
N CYS A 14 19.96 -9.06 -10.46
CA CYS A 14 18.93 -10.08 -10.42
C CYS A 14 19.14 -10.98 -9.19
N PRO A 15 18.14 -11.17 -8.33
CA PRO A 15 18.27 -12.03 -7.14
C PRO A 15 18.39 -13.53 -7.47
N SER A 16 18.13 -13.95 -8.73
CA SER A 16 18.24 -15.35 -9.17
C SER A 16 19.63 -15.65 -9.76
N CYS A 17 20.11 -14.83 -10.71
CA CYS A 17 21.39 -15.08 -11.39
C CYS A 17 22.53 -14.11 -11.02
N GLY A 18 22.28 -13.08 -10.21
CA GLY A 18 23.26 -12.02 -9.90
C GLY A 18 23.57 -11.06 -11.05
N GLY A 19 23.03 -11.29 -12.25
CA GLY A 19 23.24 -10.46 -13.43
C GLY A 19 22.76 -9.02 -13.24
N TRP A 20 23.44 -8.06 -13.85
CA TRP A 20 23.08 -6.64 -13.75
C TRP A 20 21.74 -6.35 -14.45
N MET A 21 20.87 -5.58 -13.78
CA MET A 21 19.57 -5.19 -14.32
C MET A 21 19.54 -3.69 -14.61
N TRP A 22 19.36 -3.36 -15.89
CA TRP A 22 19.20 -1.98 -16.34
C TRP A 22 17.75 -1.53 -16.22
N ASN A 23 17.54 -0.22 -16.03
CA ASN A 23 16.22 0.39 -16.17
C ASN A 23 15.76 0.21 -17.62
N LYS A 24 14.64 -0.49 -17.82
CA LYS A 24 14.10 -0.72 -19.17
C LYS A 24 13.10 0.36 -19.56
N TYR A 25 12.25 0.77 -18.63
CA TYR A 25 11.26 1.84 -18.84
C TYR A 25 10.80 2.40 -17.50
N ASP A 26 10.21 3.59 -17.57
CA ASP A 26 9.58 4.24 -16.42
C ASP A 26 8.07 3.94 -16.46
N ASN A 27 7.49 3.59 -15.32
CA ASN A 27 6.05 3.47 -15.14
C ASN A 27 5.55 4.55 -14.18
N PHE A 28 4.37 5.10 -14.42
CA PHE A 28 3.82 6.19 -13.63
C PHE A 28 2.58 5.74 -12.88
N ARG A 29 2.52 6.06 -11.60
CA ARG A 29 1.39 5.74 -10.74
C ARG A 29 1.01 6.94 -9.88
N ARG A 30 -0.25 7.35 -9.89
CA ARG A 30 -0.75 8.42 -9.02
C ARG A 30 -1.33 7.82 -7.74
N VAL A 31 -0.92 8.36 -6.61
CA VAL A 31 -1.40 7.95 -5.28
C VAL A 31 -1.97 9.17 -4.56
N ARG A 32 -3.20 9.05 -4.09
CA ARG A 32 -3.90 10.07 -3.31
C ARG A 32 -3.62 9.84 -1.82
N THR A 33 -2.92 10.78 -1.20
CA THR A 33 -2.56 10.77 0.22
C THR A 33 -3.35 11.85 0.96
N LEU A 34 -3.30 11.85 2.30
CA LEU A 34 -3.89 12.91 3.13
C LEU A 34 -3.22 14.27 2.87
N ASN A 35 -1.97 14.28 2.42
CA ASN A 35 -1.18 15.48 2.15
C ASN A 35 -1.21 15.91 0.66
N GLY A 36 -2.10 15.31 -0.14
CA GLY A 36 -2.24 15.60 -1.56
C GLY A 36 -1.91 14.42 -2.48
N VAL A 37 -1.77 14.69 -3.78
CA VAL A 37 -1.57 13.65 -4.79
C VAL A 37 -0.09 13.53 -5.12
N VAL A 38 0.46 12.34 -4.94
CA VAL A 38 1.85 12.01 -5.29
C VAL A 38 1.88 11.28 -6.63
N GLN A 39 2.72 11.72 -7.55
CA GLN A 39 3.04 10.98 -8.76
C GLN A 39 4.31 10.16 -8.53
N LEU A 40 4.17 8.84 -8.52
CA LEU A 40 5.28 7.92 -8.43
C LEU A 40 5.82 7.64 -9.84
N ARG A 41 7.11 7.87 -10.04
CA ARG A 41 7.85 7.43 -11.22
C ARG A 41 8.68 6.20 -10.87
N LEU A 42 8.24 5.05 -11.31
CA LEU A 42 8.82 3.74 -11.00
C LEU A 42 9.85 3.37 -12.06
N LYS A 43 11.10 3.16 -11.65
CA LYS A 43 12.16 2.64 -12.52
C LYS A 43 12.05 1.14 -12.63
N ILE A 44 11.45 0.65 -13.72
CA ILE A 44 11.24 -0.77 -13.93
C ILE A 44 12.48 -1.39 -14.57
N ARG A 45 13.05 -2.37 -13.87
CA ARG A 45 14.22 -3.12 -14.33
C ARG A 45 13.83 -4.47 -14.89
N ARG A 46 14.71 -5.06 -15.71
CA ARG A 46 14.57 -6.45 -16.20
C ARG A 46 15.92 -7.15 -16.19
N CYS A 47 15.91 -8.45 -15.94
CA CYS A 47 17.10 -9.27 -16.13
C CYS A 47 17.40 -9.42 -17.62
N ALA A 48 18.67 -9.19 -17.99
CA ALA A 48 19.15 -9.31 -19.37
C ALA A 48 19.78 -10.69 -19.68
N THR A 49 20.00 -11.54 -18.67
CA THR A 49 20.60 -12.87 -18.83
C THR A 49 19.58 -13.86 -19.40
N PRO A 50 19.76 -14.39 -20.63
CA PRO A 50 18.80 -15.30 -21.27
C PRO A 50 18.57 -16.62 -20.53
N GLU A 51 19.60 -17.15 -19.86
CA GLU A 51 19.55 -18.43 -19.15
C GLU A 51 18.89 -18.32 -17.77
N CYS A 52 18.54 -17.12 -17.33
CA CYS A 52 17.89 -16.90 -16.05
C CYS A 52 16.39 -17.17 -16.15
N GLU A 53 15.83 -17.87 -15.17
CA GLU A 53 14.36 -18.06 -15.04
C GLU A 53 13.57 -16.75 -15.00
N ARG A 54 14.23 -15.64 -14.61
CA ARG A 54 13.66 -14.29 -14.53
C ARG A 54 13.98 -13.42 -15.75
N PHE A 55 14.46 -14.03 -16.85
CA PHE A 55 14.75 -13.31 -18.08
C PHE A 55 13.54 -12.48 -18.54
N CYS A 56 13.76 -11.21 -18.83
CA CYS A 56 12.73 -10.26 -19.25
C CYS A 56 11.55 -10.04 -18.29
N LEU A 57 11.55 -10.61 -17.09
CA LEU A 57 10.53 -10.32 -16.08
C LEU A 57 10.72 -8.92 -15.50
N ALA A 58 9.60 -8.22 -15.30
CA ALA A 58 9.60 -6.87 -14.75
C ALA A 58 9.89 -6.89 -13.24
N TYR A 59 10.94 -6.19 -12.84
CA TYR A 59 11.30 -5.95 -11.45
C TYR A 59 10.84 -4.54 -11.06
N ARG A 60 9.88 -4.47 -10.13
CA ARG A 60 9.30 -3.20 -9.64
C ARG A 60 10.03 -2.74 -8.38
N PRO A 61 10.18 -1.43 -8.15
CA PRO A 61 10.76 -0.90 -6.91
C PRO A 61 10.03 -1.40 -5.66
N GLU A 62 10.78 -1.91 -4.70
CA GLU A 62 10.28 -2.48 -3.44
C GLU A 62 9.59 -1.40 -2.58
N ALA A 63 10.05 -0.16 -2.71
CA ALA A 63 9.46 1.00 -2.04
C ALA A 63 8.03 1.32 -2.51
N GLU A 64 7.58 0.84 -3.68
CA GLU A 64 6.23 1.11 -4.19
C GLU A 64 5.16 0.64 -3.20
N GLY A 65 5.36 -0.53 -2.57
CA GLY A 65 4.40 -1.11 -1.63
C GLY A 65 4.15 -0.27 -0.38
N LYS A 66 5.09 0.61 0.00
CA LYS A 66 4.93 1.53 1.14
C LYS A 66 3.94 2.67 0.87
N TRP A 67 3.64 2.94 -0.40
CA TRP A 67 2.78 4.04 -0.78
C TRP A 67 1.31 3.64 -0.81
N ALA A 68 0.99 2.57 -1.54
CA ALA A 68 -0.38 2.14 -1.76
C ALA A 68 -0.45 0.66 -2.14
N MET A 69 -1.52 0.00 -1.68
CA MET A 69 -1.84 -1.37 -2.08
C MET A 69 -1.93 -1.54 -3.60
N PRO A 70 -1.65 -2.73 -4.18
CA PRO A 70 -1.77 -2.98 -5.61
C PRO A 70 -3.14 -2.54 -6.16
N GLN A 71 -3.14 -1.89 -7.33
CA GLN A 71 -4.33 -1.42 -8.04
C GLN A 71 -5.19 -0.37 -7.30
N GLN A 72 -4.79 0.07 -6.10
CA GLN A 72 -5.49 1.11 -5.37
C GLN A 72 -4.97 2.51 -5.70
N GLU A 73 -5.87 3.48 -5.74
CA GLU A 73 -5.56 4.89 -5.97
C GLU A 73 -5.22 5.65 -4.69
N PHE A 74 -5.61 5.13 -3.53
CA PHE A 74 -5.39 5.75 -2.23
C PHE A 74 -4.17 5.19 -1.53
N GLY A 75 -3.45 6.08 -0.85
CA GLY A 75 -2.31 5.72 -0.04
C GLY A 75 -2.69 4.90 1.20
N LEU A 76 -1.71 4.18 1.74
CA LEU A 76 -1.86 3.46 3.00
C LEU A 76 -2.18 4.39 4.17
N ASP A 77 -1.76 5.65 4.09
CA ASP A 77 -2.08 6.70 5.06
C ASP A 77 -3.59 7.00 5.12
N VAL A 78 -4.23 7.16 3.97
CA VAL A 78 -5.69 7.36 3.89
C VAL A 78 -6.43 6.12 4.39
N MET A 79 -5.95 4.93 4.03
CA MET A 79 -6.54 3.66 4.44
C MET A 79 -6.48 3.46 5.95
N ALA A 80 -5.31 3.67 6.55
CA ALA A 80 -5.12 3.59 8.00
C ALA A 80 -5.96 4.64 8.74
N PHE A 81 -6.03 5.87 8.20
CA PHE A 81 -6.84 6.94 8.78
C PHE A 81 -8.34 6.60 8.78
N VAL A 82 -8.87 6.09 7.67
CA VAL A 82 -10.26 5.65 7.57
C VAL A 82 -10.55 4.47 8.52
N GLY A 83 -9.63 3.51 8.60
CA GLY A 83 -9.74 2.39 9.54
C GLY A 83 -9.76 2.86 11.00
N GLY A 84 -8.89 3.79 11.38
CA GLY A 84 -8.87 4.39 12.73
C GLY A 84 -10.18 5.09 13.08
N LEU A 85 -10.71 5.92 12.18
CA LEU A 85 -12.01 6.58 12.39
C LEU A 85 -13.14 5.57 12.59
N ARG A 86 -13.12 4.45 11.86
CA ARG A 86 -14.17 3.42 11.96
C ARG A 86 -14.05 2.60 13.24
N TYR A 87 -12.85 2.10 13.55
CA TYR A 87 -12.66 1.07 14.56
C TYR A 87 -12.24 1.61 15.93
N GLN A 88 -11.61 2.79 16.00
CA GLN A 88 -11.21 3.42 17.25
C GLN A 88 -12.20 4.52 17.68
N GLU A 89 -12.72 5.28 16.71
CA GLU A 89 -13.66 6.38 16.99
C GLU A 89 -15.14 6.04 16.70
N HIS A 90 -15.42 4.82 16.23
CA HIS A 90 -16.77 4.33 15.92
C HIS A 90 -17.58 5.22 14.97
N ARG A 91 -16.91 5.96 14.07
CA ARG A 91 -17.57 6.85 13.11
C ARG A 91 -18.35 6.06 12.05
N SER A 92 -19.48 6.62 11.62
CA SER A 92 -20.24 6.12 10.47
C SER A 92 -19.62 6.54 9.14
N VAL A 93 -20.00 5.88 8.03
CA VAL A 93 -19.51 6.22 6.68
C VAL A 93 -19.75 7.71 6.33
N PRO A 94 -20.94 8.30 6.56
CA PRO A 94 -21.15 9.72 6.30
C PRO A 94 -20.23 10.63 7.14
N GLN A 95 -19.99 10.28 8.42
CA GLN A 95 -19.09 11.05 9.28
C GLN A 95 -17.64 10.97 8.79
N ILE A 96 -17.16 9.77 8.43
CA ILE A 96 -15.82 9.58 7.86
C ILE A 96 -15.67 10.37 6.57
N HIS A 97 -16.68 10.33 5.70
CA HIS A 97 -16.72 11.11 4.47
C HIS A 97 -16.58 12.62 4.74
N GLN A 98 -17.32 13.17 5.72
CA GLN A 98 -17.20 14.59 6.11
C GLN A 98 -15.79 14.95 6.62
N VAL A 99 -15.16 14.08 7.41
CA VAL A 99 -13.79 14.29 7.91
C VAL A 99 -12.79 14.29 6.75
N LEU A 100 -12.92 13.37 5.79
CA LEU A 100 -12.05 13.32 4.60
C LEU A 100 -12.21 14.57 3.72
N GLN A 101 -13.44 15.04 3.53
CA GLN A 101 -13.71 16.28 2.79
C GLN A 101 -13.06 17.50 3.47
N THR A 102 -13.14 17.58 4.80
CA THR A 102 -12.52 18.66 5.59
C THR A 102 -10.99 18.65 5.45
N LYS A 103 -10.39 17.47 5.29
CA LYS A 103 -8.96 17.29 4.99
C LYS A 103 -8.62 17.48 3.50
N GLY A 104 -9.57 17.86 2.65
CA GLY A 104 -9.36 18.08 1.22
C GLY A 104 -9.32 16.81 0.36
N VAL A 105 -9.62 15.64 0.94
CA VAL A 105 -9.67 14.36 0.23
C VAL A 105 -11.07 14.18 -0.36
N ARG A 106 -11.25 14.65 -1.60
CA ARG A 106 -12.54 14.58 -2.32
C ARG A 106 -12.89 13.15 -2.73
N VAL A 107 -13.79 12.50 -2.00
CA VAL A 107 -14.24 11.13 -2.25
C VAL A 107 -15.75 11.03 -2.13
N SER A 108 -16.34 9.94 -2.64
CA SER A 108 -17.74 9.62 -2.39
C SER A 108 -17.87 8.73 -1.16
N GLU A 109 -19.06 8.65 -0.56
CA GLU A 109 -19.33 7.69 0.51
C GLU A 109 -19.11 6.23 0.05
N ARG A 110 -19.43 5.90 -1.21
CA ARG A 110 -19.10 4.59 -1.80
C ARG A 110 -17.60 4.30 -1.77
N THR A 111 -16.78 5.30 -2.06
CA THR A 111 -15.33 5.19 -1.99
C THR A 111 -14.87 4.93 -0.55
N VAL A 112 -15.50 5.59 0.43
CA VAL A 112 -15.22 5.35 1.86
C VAL A 112 -15.56 3.90 2.24
N SER A 113 -16.72 3.39 1.84
CA SER A 113 -17.09 1.99 2.07
C SER A 113 -16.10 1.02 1.42
N ASN A 114 -15.62 1.31 0.20
CA ASN A 114 -14.59 0.51 -0.45
C ASN A 114 -13.26 0.54 0.31
N LEU A 115 -12.85 1.70 0.83
CA LEU A 115 -11.63 1.82 1.64
C LEU A 115 -11.73 1.00 2.93
N LEU A 116 -12.90 1.00 3.57
CA LEU A 116 -13.15 0.17 4.75
C LEU A 116 -13.09 -1.31 4.41
N ALA A 117 -13.77 -1.76 3.35
CA ALA A 117 -13.69 -3.16 2.94
C ALA A 117 -12.25 -3.61 2.66
N ARG A 118 -11.42 -2.76 2.04
CA ARG A 118 -10.01 -3.06 1.80
C ARG A 118 -9.17 -3.07 3.08
N TYR A 119 -9.48 -2.19 4.03
CA TYR A 119 -8.87 -2.22 5.35
C TYR A 119 -9.22 -3.52 6.10
N ASP A 120 -10.49 -3.94 6.03
CA ASP A 120 -10.97 -5.16 6.68
C ASP A 120 -10.31 -6.40 6.10
N GLU A 121 -10.14 -6.47 4.77
CA GLU A 121 -9.37 -7.52 4.12
C GLU A 121 -7.92 -7.58 4.63
N LEU A 122 -7.25 -6.43 4.77
CA LEU A 122 -5.89 -6.37 5.30
C LEU A 122 -5.80 -6.85 6.76
N VAL A 123 -6.73 -6.40 7.60
CA VAL A 123 -6.81 -6.82 9.00
C VAL A 123 -7.12 -8.31 9.09
N ALA A 124 -8.06 -8.82 8.29
CA ALA A 124 -8.42 -10.23 8.26
C ALA A 124 -7.24 -11.12 7.88
N VAL A 125 -6.43 -10.73 6.89
CA VAL A 125 -5.19 -11.44 6.54
C VAL A 125 -4.19 -11.43 7.70
N GLN A 126 -4.09 -10.32 8.42
CA GLN A 126 -3.21 -10.21 9.60
C GLN A 126 -3.72 -11.01 10.80
N MET A 127 -5.04 -11.22 10.90
CA MET A 127 -5.68 -12.00 11.96
C MET A 127 -5.74 -13.50 11.69
N SER A 128 -5.86 -13.89 10.41
CA SER A 128 -5.79 -15.30 10.00
C SER A 128 -4.38 -15.87 10.10
N ASP A 129 -3.36 -15.02 10.20
CA ASP A 129 -2.00 -15.34 10.65
C ASP A 129 -1.96 -15.53 12.19
N SER A 130 -2.84 -16.41 12.68
CA SER A 130 -3.20 -16.59 14.10
C SER A 130 -2.02 -17.01 14.99
N GLU A 131 -0.99 -17.66 14.43
CA GLU A 131 0.26 -17.97 15.15
C GLU A 131 1.04 -16.72 15.56
N ARG A 132 1.00 -15.66 14.74
CA ARG A 132 1.65 -14.38 15.03
C ARG A 132 0.86 -13.59 16.07
N ILE A 133 -0.48 -13.61 15.99
CA ILE A 133 -1.35 -12.98 17.00
C ILE A 133 -1.21 -13.68 18.36
N GLY A 134 -1.11 -15.01 18.39
CA GLY A 134 -0.89 -15.75 19.64
C GLY A 134 0.34 -15.26 20.42
N LYS A 135 1.43 -14.90 19.72
CA LYS A 135 2.64 -14.35 20.35
C LYS A 135 2.47 -12.91 20.85
N ILE A 136 1.67 -12.09 20.18
CA ILE A 136 1.43 -10.69 20.55
C ILE A 136 0.39 -10.60 21.68
N VAL A 137 -0.67 -11.42 21.62
CA VAL A 137 -1.69 -11.53 22.67
C VAL A 137 -1.12 -12.15 23.94
N ALA A 138 -0.16 -13.07 23.84
CA ALA A 138 0.60 -13.56 25.00
C ALA A 138 1.40 -12.47 25.74
N GLN A 139 1.71 -11.34 25.08
CA GLN A 139 2.39 -10.19 25.70
C GLN A 139 1.42 -9.17 26.32
N HIS A 140 0.12 -9.25 26.08
CA HIS A 140 -0.87 -8.32 26.62
C HIS A 140 -2.03 -9.06 27.28
N SER A 141 -2.06 -9.01 28.62
CA SER A 141 -3.09 -9.60 29.48
C SER A 141 -4.40 -8.82 29.43
N GLN A 142 -5.11 -8.86 28.30
CA GLN A 142 -6.58 -8.81 28.15
C GLN A 142 -6.95 -8.35 26.73
N VAL A 143 -7.71 -9.18 26.01
CA VAL A 143 -8.39 -8.80 24.78
C VAL A 143 -9.86 -9.18 24.94
N ILE A 144 -10.74 -8.18 24.97
CA ILE A 144 -12.20 -8.39 24.88
C ILE A 144 -12.55 -8.40 23.39
N LEU A 145 -13.08 -9.53 22.93
CA LEU A 145 -13.73 -9.64 21.62
C LEU A 145 -15.24 -9.55 21.87
N THR A 146 -15.87 -8.47 21.42
CA THR A 146 -17.33 -8.36 21.27
C THR A 146 -17.71 -8.54 19.81
#